data_AF-A0AA91GTQ1-F1
#
_entry.id   AF-A0AA91GTQ1-F1
#
_cell.length_a   1.000
_cell.length_b   1.000
_cell.length_c   1.000
_cell.angle_alpha   90.00
_cell.angle_beta   90.00
_cell.angle_gamma   90.00
#
_symmetry.space_group_name_H-M   'P 1'
#
loop_
_entity.id
_entity.type
_entity.pdbx_description
1 polymer ?
#
loop_
_entity_poly.entity_id
_entity_poly.type
_entity_poly.pdbx_seq_one_letter_code
_entity_poly.pdbx_strand_id
1 'polypeptide(L)'
;MLLKTIFANAIAYSKGGLSAIATTAAFVSIASLVTTLPAMAASFTQFSFKTNVTASPINDPTGNLLNDPTRDIRLDSVVFNGNTISNFEVVKQAKILQNDTYTLDDGSVLGVLHSGRGPNTPRDNLLGEGPSKPNPTDQDIINSLGNLNLNSILVTRENANTASIEVSFENPVNTFLFWERGGTPGGAVAGDSDLLVEALDDNNAVVASYKILRQNYTKADYNISTEVIPVLNNGPFNIGSQGIRLDGITTKTLRLTSSNNNGLLSGVPNDNGPDFKIVAAKTVGEPTTIVGTLVVGSLGAVLKRKRTVAGCKSQATPDL
;
A
#
# COMPACT_ATOMS: atom_id res chain seq x y z
N MET A 1 -37.62 -0.16 -3.63
CA MET A 1 -38.75 0.79 -3.64
C MET A 1 -38.90 1.30 -5.07
N LEU A 2 -40.14 1.36 -5.54
CA LEU A 2 -40.57 1.31 -6.93
C LEU A 2 -40.13 2.50 -7.81
N LEU A 3 -39.82 2.17 -9.08
CA LEU A 3 -39.60 3.06 -10.22
C LEU A 3 -40.87 3.85 -10.58
N LYS A 4 -40.79 5.17 -10.75
CA LYS A 4 -41.82 5.99 -11.44
C LYS A 4 -41.21 7.25 -12.03
N THR A 5 -41.10 7.32 -13.36
CA THR A 5 -41.14 8.59 -14.08
C THR A 5 -42.12 8.45 -15.24
N ILE A 6 -43.10 9.35 -15.22
CA ILE A 6 -44.30 9.41 -16.05
C ILE A 6 -43.98 10.17 -17.34
N PHE A 7 -44.37 9.66 -18.51
CA PHE A 7 -44.51 10.45 -19.73
C PHE A 7 -45.98 10.84 -19.91
N ALA A 8 -46.25 12.14 -19.96
CA ALA A 8 -47.55 12.69 -20.32
C ALA A 8 -47.58 12.96 -21.84
N ASN A 9 -48.53 12.34 -22.55
CA ASN A 9 -48.91 12.72 -23.91
C ASN A 9 -50.28 13.37 -23.87
N ALA A 10 -50.36 14.64 -24.28
CA ALA A 10 -51.62 15.31 -24.59
C ALA A 10 -51.91 15.11 -26.09
N ILE A 11 -53.05 14.50 -26.41
CA ILE A 11 -53.59 14.44 -27.79
C ILE A 11 -54.73 15.46 -27.87
N ALA A 12 -54.53 16.52 -28.66
CA ALA A 12 -55.60 17.40 -29.10
C ALA A 12 -56.04 16.97 -30.52
N TYR A 13 -57.34 16.72 -30.68
CA TYR A 13 -57.99 16.38 -31.94
C TYR A 13 -58.32 17.65 -32.73
N SER A 14 -57.92 17.70 -34.01
CA SER A 14 -58.42 18.69 -34.98
C SER A 14 -58.58 18.02 -36.34
N LYS A 15 -59.80 18.14 -36.89
CA LYS A 15 -60.24 17.62 -38.20
C LYS A 15 -59.59 18.37 -39.35
N GLY A 16 -59.16 17.65 -40.38
CA GLY A 16 -58.80 18.21 -41.68
C GLY A 16 -57.83 17.30 -42.41
N GLY A 17 -58.28 16.62 -43.45
CA GLY A 17 -57.54 15.57 -44.12
C GLY A 17 -56.27 16.05 -44.84
N LEU A 18 -55.26 15.18 -44.85
CA LEU A 18 -54.34 14.93 -45.96
C LEU A 18 -53.53 13.68 -45.59
N SER A 19 -53.33 12.79 -46.57
CA SER A 19 -52.69 11.49 -46.43
C SER A 19 -51.31 11.55 -45.74
N ALA A 20 -51.20 10.94 -44.55
CA ALA A 20 -49.93 10.73 -43.87
C ALA A 20 -49.52 9.25 -44.00
N ILE A 21 -48.42 9.01 -44.69
CA ILE A 21 -47.72 7.73 -44.74
C ILE A 21 -47.24 7.42 -43.31
N ALA A 22 -47.81 6.39 -42.69
CA ALA A 22 -47.39 5.92 -41.38
C ALA A 22 -46.05 5.18 -41.50
N THR A 23 -44.96 5.89 -41.27
CA THR A 23 -43.62 5.30 -41.13
C THR A 23 -43.51 4.73 -39.71
N THR A 24 -43.77 3.43 -39.55
CA THR A 24 -43.60 2.73 -38.28
C THR A 24 -42.10 2.62 -37.98
N ALA A 25 -41.56 3.54 -37.17
CA ALA A 25 -40.20 3.45 -36.66
C ALA A 25 -40.15 2.35 -35.58
N ALA A 26 -39.66 1.17 -35.94
CA ALA A 26 -39.33 0.13 -34.97
C ALA A 26 -38.08 0.55 -34.18
N PHE A 27 -38.27 1.01 -32.96
CA PHE A 27 -37.19 1.19 -32.00
C PHE A 27 -36.70 -0.19 -31.55
N VAL A 28 -35.58 -0.65 -32.09
CA VAL A 28 -34.84 -1.79 -31.54
C VAL A 28 -34.06 -1.26 -30.32
N SER A 29 -34.63 -1.43 -29.13
CA SER A 29 -33.89 -1.22 -27.89
C SER A 29 -32.83 -2.31 -27.77
N ILE A 30 -31.59 -1.99 -28.13
CA ILE A 30 -30.42 -2.80 -27.75
C ILE A 30 -30.27 -2.62 -26.24
N ALA A 31 -30.84 -3.56 -25.49
CA ALA A 31 -30.56 -3.69 -24.07
C ALA A 31 -29.10 -4.09 -23.92
N SER A 32 -28.21 -3.10 -23.76
CA SER A 32 -26.84 -3.33 -23.36
C SER A 32 -26.87 -3.98 -21.98
N LEU A 33 -26.69 -5.30 -21.94
CA LEU A 33 -26.50 -6.05 -20.72
C LEU A 33 -25.15 -5.63 -20.13
N VAL A 34 -25.14 -4.54 -19.37
CA VAL A 34 -23.97 -4.17 -18.56
C VAL A 34 -23.93 -5.18 -17.43
N THR A 35 -23.17 -6.25 -17.62
CA THR A 35 -22.81 -7.17 -16.55
C THR A 35 -21.92 -6.39 -15.59
N THR A 36 -22.52 -5.83 -14.54
CA THR A 36 -21.78 -5.33 -13.39
C THR A 36 -21.10 -6.52 -12.74
N LEU A 37 -19.84 -6.77 -13.10
CA LEU A 37 -19.01 -7.67 -12.30
C LEU A 37 -19.02 -7.10 -10.87
N PRO A 38 -19.26 -7.92 -9.84
CA PRO A 38 -19.19 -7.45 -8.48
C PRO A 38 -17.79 -6.85 -8.26
N ALA A 39 -17.73 -5.60 -7.83
CA ALA A 39 -16.48 -4.99 -7.41
C ALA A 39 -15.95 -5.85 -6.26
N MET A 40 -14.90 -6.64 -6.52
CA MET A 40 -14.22 -7.36 -5.46
C MET A 40 -13.62 -6.32 -4.52
N ALA A 41 -13.94 -6.42 -3.23
CA ALA A 41 -13.26 -5.65 -2.21
C ALA A 41 -11.76 -5.98 -2.26
N ALA A 42 -10.91 -4.96 -2.26
CA ALA A 42 -9.48 -5.17 -2.22
C ALA A 42 -9.08 -5.89 -0.93
N SER A 43 -8.11 -6.78 -1.03
CA SER A 43 -7.56 -7.53 0.09
C SER A 43 -6.05 -7.51 0.07
N PHE A 44 -5.45 -7.75 1.23
CA PHE A 44 -4.04 -8.06 1.33
C PHE A 44 -3.83 -9.58 1.26
N THR A 45 -2.85 -9.99 0.45
CA THR A 45 -2.27 -11.34 0.46
C THR A 45 -0.88 -11.28 1.08
N GLN A 46 -0.62 -12.13 2.07
CA GLN A 46 0.69 -12.22 2.74
C GLN A 46 1.68 -13.12 1.99
N PHE A 47 2.98 -12.86 2.13
CA PHE A 47 4.05 -13.72 1.61
C PHE A 47 5.35 -13.55 2.43
N SER A 48 6.17 -14.60 2.46
CA SER A 48 7.54 -14.54 3.00
C SER A 48 8.53 -14.13 1.91
N PHE A 49 9.62 -13.49 2.30
CA PHE A 49 10.71 -13.15 1.41
C PHE A 49 12.06 -13.31 2.10
N LYS A 50 13.11 -13.56 1.31
CA LYS A 50 14.49 -13.51 1.80
C LYS A 50 15.00 -12.07 1.70
N THR A 51 15.67 -11.57 2.74
CA THR A 51 16.34 -10.27 2.70
C THR A 51 17.82 -10.46 2.38
N ASN A 52 18.35 -9.70 1.43
CA ASN A 52 19.78 -9.59 1.19
C ASN A 52 20.25 -8.22 1.65
N VAL A 53 21.32 -8.19 2.42
CA VAL A 53 21.82 -6.99 3.08
C VAL A 53 23.33 -6.85 2.95
N THR A 54 23.80 -5.62 3.05
CA THR A 54 25.21 -5.27 3.25
C THR A 54 25.33 -4.61 4.61
N ALA A 55 26.24 -5.10 5.45
CA ALA A 55 26.66 -4.39 6.65
C ALA A 55 27.92 -3.58 6.37
N SER A 56 28.13 -2.50 7.13
CA SER A 56 29.29 -1.63 6.95
C SER A 56 30.59 -2.40 7.08
N PRO A 57 31.54 -2.22 6.15
CA PRO A 57 32.81 -2.93 6.20
C PRO A 57 33.57 -2.54 7.46
N ILE A 58 34.06 -3.55 8.17
CA ILE A 58 35.15 -3.35 9.11
C ILE A 58 36.38 -4.06 8.54
N ASN A 59 37.56 -3.68 9.02
CA ASN A 59 38.76 -4.49 8.91
C ASN A 59 38.59 -5.78 9.76
N ASP A 60 37.58 -6.60 9.47
CA ASP A 60 37.31 -7.88 10.14
C ASP A 60 38.02 -8.98 9.34
N PRO A 61 39.12 -9.52 9.87
CA PRO A 61 39.86 -10.59 9.21
C PRO A 61 39.06 -11.90 9.14
N THR A 62 37.90 -12.01 9.80
CA THR A 62 37.02 -13.19 9.77
C THR A 62 35.91 -13.13 8.72
N GLY A 63 35.71 -11.96 8.09
CA GLY A 63 34.78 -11.78 6.97
C GLY A 63 33.29 -11.95 7.31
N ASN A 64 32.91 -11.86 8.59
CA ASN A 64 31.56 -12.17 9.04
C ASN A 64 30.79 -10.91 9.45
N LEU A 65 30.63 -10.00 8.48
CA LEU A 65 30.03 -8.66 8.66
C LEU A 65 28.63 -8.64 9.27
N LEU A 66 27.89 -9.76 9.23
CA LEU A 66 26.52 -9.88 9.78
C LEU A 66 26.46 -10.27 11.26
N ASN A 67 27.61 -10.51 11.91
CA ASN A 67 27.67 -10.89 13.32
C ASN A 67 27.81 -9.71 14.29
N ASP A 68 28.15 -8.51 13.82
CA ASP A 68 28.18 -7.32 14.67
C ASP A 68 26.85 -6.56 14.55
N PRO A 69 25.91 -6.74 15.50
CA PRO A 69 24.58 -6.15 15.44
C PRO A 69 24.58 -4.63 15.65
N THR A 70 25.70 -4.06 16.09
CA THR A 70 25.83 -2.63 16.34
C THR A 70 26.12 -1.83 15.06
N ARG A 71 26.36 -2.52 13.94
CA ARG A 71 26.65 -1.93 12.63
C ARG A 71 25.39 -1.55 11.89
N ASP A 72 25.56 -0.62 10.96
CA ASP A 72 24.52 -0.25 10.02
C ASP A 72 24.32 -1.37 8.99
N ILE A 73 23.06 -1.71 8.74
CA ILE A 73 22.65 -2.73 7.78
C ILE A 73 21.84 -2.06 6.68
N ARG A 74 22.38 -2.05 5.47
CA ARG A 74 21.68 -1.62 4.27
C ARG A 74 20.88 -2.77 3.67
N LEU A 75 19.62 -2.50 3.35
CA LEU A 75 18.81 -3.33 2.47
C LEU A 75 19.30 -3.20 1.02
N ASP A 76 19.78 -4.31 0.44
CA ASP A 76 20.19 -4.36 -0.97
C ASP A 76 19.08 -4.88 -1.87
N SER A 77 18.45 -5.98 -1.45
CA SER A 77 17.36 -6.60 -2.20
C SER A 77 16.50 -7.52 -1.35
N VAL A 78 15.33 -7.89 -1.88
CA VAL A 78 14.52 -9.00 -1.38
C VAL A 78 14.29 -10.03 -2.47
N VAL A 79 14.12 -11.28 -2.09
CA VAL A 79 13.78 -12.38 -2.99
C VAL A 79 12.48 -13.03 -2.56
N PHE A 80 11.48 -13.03 -3.43
CA PHE A 80 10.24 -13.80 -3.26
C PHE A 80 9.75 -14.31 -4.60
N ASN A 81 9.14 -15.51 -4.62
CA ASN A 81 8.68 -16.17 -5.84
C ASN A 81 9.76 -16.26 -6.95
N GLY A 82 11.03 -16.40 -6.57
CA GLY A 82 12.16 -16.46 -7.50
C GLY A 82 12.60 -15.11 -8.10
N ASN A 83 11.92 -14.01 -7.77
CA ASN A 83 12.25 -12.67 -8.26
C ASN A 83 13.09 -11.91 -7.24
N THR A 84 14.18 -11.30 -7.71
CA THR A 84 15.00 -10.37 -6.91
C THR A 84 14.52 -8.94 -7.15
N ILE A 85 14.13 -8.24 -6.09
CA ILE A 85 13.76 -6.83 -6.12
C ILE A 85 14.80 -6.03 -5.37
N SER A 86 15.44 -5.08 -6.06
CA SER A 86 16.41 -4.12 -5.49
C SER A 86 15.96 -2.66 -5.64
N ASN A 87 14.83 -2.41 -6.30
CA ASN A 87 14.26 -1.08 -6.47
C ASN A 87 13.10 -0.90 -5.49
N PHE A 88 13.27 0.02 -4.55
CA PHE A 88 12.31 0.26 -3.48
C PHE A 88 11.74 1.68 -3.53
N GLU A 89 10.48 1.81 -3.14
CA GLU A 89 9.88 3.07 -2.72
C GLU A 89 10.02 3.17 -1.20
N VAL A 90 10.50 4.31 -0.71
CA VAL A 90 10.65 4.61 0.72
C VAL A 90 9.62 5.65 1.14
N VAL A 91 9.37 5.77 2.44
CA VAL A 91 8.41 6.76 2.96
C VAL A 91 8.89 8.18 2.63
N LYS A 92 7.98 8.99 2.08
CA LYS A 92 8.20 10.40 1.73
C LYS A 92 7.37 11.37 2.55
N GLN A 93 6.25 10.90 3.09
CA GLN A 93 5.40 11.69 3.96
C GLN A 93 4.96 10.83 5.14
N ALA A 94 4.77 11.46 6.29
CA ALA A 94 4.21 10.83 7.46
C ALA A 94 3.28 11.80 8.17
N LYS A 95 2.35 11.25 8.93
CA LYS A 95 1.43 12.00 9.80
C LYS A 95 1.13 11.18 11.03
N ILE A 96 1.41 11.72 12.20
CA ILE A 96 1.00 11.12 13.47
C ILE A 96 -0.48 11.41 13.67
N LEU A 97 -1.27 10.33 13.81
CA LEU A 97 -2.71 10.43 14.12
C LEU A 97 -2.95 10.31 15.62
N GLN A 98 -2.20 9.42 16.27
CA GLN A 98 -2.30 9.15 17.69
C GLN A 98 -0.94 8.74 18.24
N ASN A 99 -0.59 9.28 19.40
CA ASN A 99 0.60 8.90 20.15
C ASN A 99 0.26 9.05 21.63
N ASP A 100 -0.41 8.04 22.19
CA ASP A 100 -0.79 8.03 23.59
C ASP A 100 0.45 8.06 24.48
N THR A 101 0.29 8.47 25.74
CA THR A 101 1.42 8.66 26.66
C THR A 101 1.47 7.62 27.77
N TYR A 102 2.66 7.44 28.32
CA TYR A 102 2.94 6.67 29.52
C TYR A 102 3.95 7.41 30.39
N THR A 103 4.03 7.03 31.67
CA THR A 103 4.90 7.67 32.66
C THR A 103 5.97 6.69 33.10
N LEU A 104 7.22 7.14 33.08
CA LEU A 104 8.38 6.41 33.60
C LEU A 104 8.44 6.49 35.13
N ASP A 105 9.25 5.63 35.74
CA ASP A 105 9.45 5.59 37.20
C ASP A 105 10.02 6.91 37.76
N ASP A 106 10.76 7.68 36.95
CA ASP A 106 11.29 8.99 37.31
C ASP A 106 10.25 10.13 37.19
N GLY A 107 9.01 9.80 36.81
CA GLY A 107 7.91 10.74 36.60
C GLY A 107 7.87 11.39 35.20
N SER A 108 8.83 11.09 34.33
CA SER A 108 8.84 11.60 32.94
C SER A 108 7.68 11.03 32.14
N VAL A 109 7.01 11.88 31.36
CA VAL A 109 5.90 11.47 30.47
C VAL A 109 6.40 11.40 29.02
N LEU A 110 6.27 10.23 28.41
CA LEU A 110 6.66 9.96 27.03
C LEU A 110 5.47 9.40 26.24
N GLY A 111 5.48 9.57 24.92
CA GLY A 111 4.54 8.94 24.01
C GLY A 111 4.97 7.53 23.65
N VAL A 112 4.01 6.68 23.29
CA VAL A 112 4.19 5.29 22.86
C VAL A 112 5.09 5.17 21.63
N LEU A 113 5.09 6.18 20.75
CA LEU A 113 5.85 6.22 19.52
C LEU A 113 7.23 6.84 19.74
N HIS A 114 8.26 6.15 19.22
CA HIS A 114 9.63 6.59 19.20
C HIS A 114 10.30 6.35 17.84
N SER A 115 11.39 7.05 17.60
CA SER A 115 12.30 6.81 16.50
C SER A 115 13.61 6.21 17.02
N GLY A 116 14.02 5.10 16.43
CA GLY A 116 15.26 4.39 16.76
C GLY A 116 16.27 4.39 15.60
N ARG A 117 17.54 4.20 15.96
CA ARG A 117 18.68 4.10 15.03
C ARG A 117 19.73 3.13 15.56
N GLY A 118 20.74 2.81 14.76
CA GLY A 118 21.89 2.02 15.21
C GLY A 118 22.72 2.73 16.31
N PRO A 119 23.28 2.00 17.31
CA PRO A 119 24.08 2.61 18.37
C PRO A 119 25.44 3.15 17.89
N ASN A 120 25.95 2.68 16.76
CA ASN A 120 27.21 3.15 16.18
C ASN A 120 27.04 3.99 14.91
N THR A 121 25.81 4.32 14.49
CA THR A 121 25.53 5.16 13.32
C THR A 121 26.32 6.48 13.29
N PRO A 122 26.58 7.21 14.40
CA PRO A 122 27.42 8.41 14.32
C PRO A 122 28.86 8.17 13.83
N ARG A 123 29.33 6.91 13.87
CA ARG A 123 30.67 6.46 13.43
C ARG A 123 30.61 5.57 12.20
N ASP A 124 29.41 5.28 11.69
CA ASP A 124 29.14 4.37 10.60
C ASP A 124 28.33 5.13 9.54
N ASN A 125 28.90 5.37 8.36
CA ASN A 125 28.32 6.24 7.35
C ASN A 125 27.83 5.50 6.10
N LEU A 126 27.52 4.20 6.22
CA LEU A 126 27.05 3.40 5.09
C LEU A 126 25.80 3.98 4.44
N LEU A 127 24.84 4.41 5.26
CA LEU A 127 23.63 5.11 4.81
C LEU A 127 23.17 6.10 5.89
N GLY A 128 22.51 7.18 5.46
CA GLY A 128 21.83 8.07 6.41
C GLY A 128 20.72 7.35 7.16
N GLU A 129 20.54 7.70 8.43
CA GLU A 129 19.50 7.20 9.32
C GLU A 129 18.65 8.34 9.91
N GLY A 130 17.47 8.00 10.40
CA GLY A 130 16.67 8.88 11.22
C GLY A 130 17.22 9.07 12.64
N PRO A 131 16.57 9.93 13.45
CA PRO A 131 17.04 10.27 14.78
C PRO A 131 16.80 9.15 15.80
N SER A 132 17.58 9.16 16.88
CA SER A 132 17.24 8.48 18.14
C SER A 132 16.42 9.44 18.99
N LYS A 133 15.09 9.26 19.08
CA LYS A 133 14.23 10.28 19.68
C LYS A 133 12.88 9.73 20.16
N PRO A 134 12.51 9.90 21.45
CA PRO A 134 11.13 9.72 21.89
C PRO A 134 10.25 10.89 21.40
N ASN A 135 8.96 10.63 21.19
CA ASN A 135 8.02 11.64 20.66
C ASN A 135 8.53 12.25 19.33
N PRO A 136 8.75 11.42 18.30
CA PRO A 136 9.18 11.91 17.00
C PRO A 136 8.12 12.84 16.42
N THR A 137 8.57 13.78 15.60
CA THR A 137 7.71 14.55 14.70
C THR A 137 7.42 13.75 13.43
N ASP A 138 6.48 14.21 12.61
CA ASP A 138 6.24 13.65 11.27
C ASP A 138 7.53 13.61 10.43
N GLN A 139 8.35 14.67 10.50
CA GLN A 139 9.61 14.72 9.78
C GLN A 139 10.64 13.72 10.32
N ASP A 140 10.66 13.48 11.63
CA ASP A 140 11.52 12.46 12.24
C ASP A 140 11.13 11.07 11.71
N ILE A 141 9.83 10.78 11.59
CA ILE A 141 9.33 9.52 10.99
C ILE A 141 9.76 9.38 9.54
N ILE A 142 9.62 10.45 8.73
CA ILE A 142 10.10 10.47 7.34
C ILE A 142 11.59 10.18 7.29
N ASN A 143 12.39 10.78 8.18
CA ASN A 143 13.83 10.53 8.20
C ASN A 143 14.16 9.08 8.58
N SER A 144 13.38 8.45 9.47
CA SER A 144 13.60 7.07 9.90
C SER A 144 13.15 6.02 8.89
N LEU A 145 12.02 6.25 8.23
CA LEU A 145 11.45 5.30 7.25
C LEU A 145 11.80 5.62 5.79
N GLY A 146 12.32 6.82 5.52
CA GLY A 146 12.65 7.34 4.19
C GLY A 146 14.03 6.93 3.66
N ASN A 147 14.62 5.87 4.21
CA ASN A 147 15.96 5.37 3.88
C ASN A 147 15.97 3.83 3.84
N LEU A 148 17.05 3.23 3.32
CA LEU A 148 17.23 1.77 3.22
C LEU A 148 18.12 1.19 4.33
N ASN A 149 18.39 1.96 5.39
CA ASN A 149 19.07 1.47 6.57
C ASN A 149 18.06 0.77 7.49
N LEU A 150 18.29 -0.51 7.77
CA LEU A 150 17.40 -1.37 8.55
C LEU A 150 17.55 -1.18 10.07
N ASN A 151 18.59 -0.47 10.53
CA ASN A 151 18.72 -0.07 11.93
C ASN A 151 17.85 1.16 12.24
N SER A 152 17.49 1.93 11.21
CA SER A 152 16.64 3.10 11.32
C SER A 152 15.16 2.69 11.28
N ILE A 153 14.53 2.64 12.45
CA ILE A 153 13.20 2.04 12.65
C ILE A 153 12.28 2.97 13.45
N LEU A 154 10.98 2.70 13.39
CA LEU A 154 10.05 3.18 14.41
C LEU A 154 9.96 2.15 15.51
N VAL A 155 9.92 2.63 16.75
CA VAL A 155 9.79 1.83 17.96
C VAL A 155 8.47 2.19 18.60
N THR A 156 7.66 1.20 18.94
CA THR A 156 6.41 1.45 19.67
C THR A 156 6.39 0.68 20.98
N ARG A 157 5.67 1.22 21.96
CA ARG A 157 5.44 0.59 23.26
C ARG A 157 3.99 0.10 23.33
N GLU A 158 3.66 -0.93 22.54
CA GLU A 158 2.29 -1.44 22.39
C GLU A 158 1.64 -1.76 23.75
N ASN A 159 2.39 -2.36 24.66
CA ASN A 159 1.89 -2.63 26.01
C ASN A 159 1.54 -1.35 26.79
N ALA A 160 2.20 -0.23 26.52
CA ALA A 160 1.87 1.02 27.19
C ALA A 160 0.52 1.55 26.71
N ASN A 161 0.34 1.78 25.40
CA ASN A 161 -0.96 2.14 24.82
C ASN A 161 -0.91 2.13 23.28
N THR A 162 -1.64 3.04 22.62
CA THR A 162 -1.81 3.08 21.17
C THR A 162 -0.92 4.13 20.51
N ALA A 163 -0.31 3.76 19.39
CA ALA A 163 0.29 4.68 18.43
C ALA A 163 -0.25 4.38 17.03
N SER A 164 -0.70 5.42 16.32
CA SER A 164 -1.20 5.33 14.95
C SER A 164 -0.60 6.41 14.08
N ILE A 165 -0.07 6.02 12.93
CA ILE A 165 0.56 6.90 11.95
C ILE A 165 0.03 6.60 10.56
N GLU A 166 0.02 7.60 9.70
CA GLU A 166 -0.07 7.43 8.25
C GLU A 166 1.32 7.65 7.65
N VAL A 167 1.72 6.78 6.71
CA VAL A 167 2.94 6.92 5.91
C VAL A 167 2.59 6.83 4.45
N SER A 168 3.22 7.68 3.63
CA SER A 168 2.99 7.70 2.19
C SER A 168 4.27 7.58 1.37
N PHE A 169 4.16 6.87 0.26
CA PHE A 169 5.19 6.72 -0.77
C PHE A 169 4.98 7.76 -1.88
N GLU A 170 6.02 8.00 -2.69
CA GLU A 170 5.95 8.93 -3.82
C GLU A 170 4.94 8.44 -4.87
N ASN A 171 5.04 7.15 -5.21
CA ASN A 171 4.25 6.49 -6.24
C ASN A 171 3.25 5.50 -5.63
N PRO A 172 2.07 5.28 -6.25
CA PRO A 172 1.19 4.19 -5.85
C PRO A 172 1.90 2.85 -6.02
N VAL A 173 1.83 2.01 -4.98
CA VAL A 173 2.43 0.67 -4.93
C VAL A 173 1.42 -0.33 -4.41
N ASN A 174 1.67 -1.62 -4.64
CA ASN A 174 0.80 -2.69 -4.13
C ASN A 174 1.55 -3.69 -3.26
N THR A 175 2.87 -3.63 -3.16
CA THR A 175 3.67 -4.66 -2.48
C THR A 175 4.51 -3.99 -1.41
N PHE A 176 4.25 -4.34 -0.15
CA PHE A 176 4.85 -3.74 1.03
C PHE A 176 5.66 -4.79 1.78
N LEU A 177 6.82 -4.37 2.26
CA LEU A 177 7.81 -5.21 2.92
C LEU A 177 8.05 -4.62 4.31
N PHE A 178 7.84 -5.46 5.32
CA PHE A 178 8.00 -5.10 6.72
C PHE A 178 9.18 -5.88 7.31
N TRP A 179 9.94 -5.20 8.14
CA TRP A 179 10.87 -5.82 9.07
C TRP A 179 10.51 -5.40 10.47
N GLU A 180 10.70 -6.29 11.43
CA GLU A 180 10.53 -6.00 12.86
C GLU A 180 11.73 -6.57 13.62
N ARG A 181 12.25 -5.84 14.62
CA ARG A 181 13.15 -6.44 15.61
C ARG A 181 12.33 -7.17 16.66
N GLY A 182 12.73 -8.40 16.99
CA GLY A 182 12.06 -9.17 18.04
C GLY A 182 12.92 -10.28 18.60
N GLY A 183 12.69 -10.61 19.86
CA GLY A 183 13.33 -11.72 20.56
C GLY A 183 14.85 -11.59 20.76
N THR A 184 15.43 -12.57 21.44
CA THR A 184 16.88 -12.63 21.67
C THR A 184 17.61 -13.44 20.60
N PRO A 185 18.90 -13.15 20.33
CA PRO A 185 19.67 -13.83 19.30
C PRO A 185 19.75 -15.34 19.57
N GLY A 186 19.58 -16.14 18.52
CA GLY A 186 19.52 -17.60 18.63
C GLY A 186 18.15 -18.14 19.09
N GLY A 187 17.22 -17.29 19.52
CA GLY A 187 15.83 -17.66 19.81
C GLY A 187 14.99 -17.93 18.56
N ALA A 188 13.80 -18.51 18.76
CA ALA A 188 12.84 -18.80 17.69
C ALA A 188 11.94 -17.60 17.33
N VAL A 189 11.92 -16.56 18.16
CA VAL A 189 11.07 -15.38 18.00
C VAL A 189 11.74 -14.39 17.04
N ALA A 190 10.98 -13.90 16.06
CA ALA A 190 11.44 -12.96 15.03
C ALA A 190 10.64 -11.65 15.00
N GLY A 191 9.55 -11.55 15.76
CA GLY A 191 8.76 -10.35 15.96
C GLY A 191 8.07 -10.47 17.32
N ASP A 192 7.94 -9.38 18.04
CA ASP A 192 7.46 -9.39 19.44
C ASP A 192 6.02 -8.91 19.56
N SER A 193 5.46 -8.34 18.49
CA SER A 193 4.23 -7.56 18.58
C SER A 193 3.34 -7.66 17.34
N ASP A 194 2.13 -7.09 17.42
CA ASP A 194 1.22 -7.06 16.27
C ASP A 194 1.12 -5.65 15.68
N LEU A 195 0.90 -5.55 14.36
CA LEU A 195 0.73 -4.29 13.66
C LEU A 195 -0.49 -4.34 12.74
N LEU A 196 -1.47 -3.46 12.96
CA LEU A 196 -2.57 -3.25 12.03
C LEU A 196 -2.10 -2.36 10.88
N VAL A 197 -2.26 -2.84 9.66
CA VAL A 197 -1.95 -2.14 8.41
C VAL A 197 -3.23 -1.92 7.62
N GLU A 198 -3.54 -0.67 7.32
CA GLU A 198 -4.68 -0.29 6.49
C GLU A 198 -4.19 0.44 5.24
N ALA A 199 -4.64 0.02 4.06
CA ALA A 199 -4.45 0.76 2.82
C ALA A 199 -5.54 1.83 2.70
N LEU A 200 -5.14 3.05 2.37
CA LEU A 200 -6.08 4.17 2.17
C LEU A 200 -6.23 4.51 0.69
N ASP A 201 -7.38 5.00 0.27
CA ASP A 201 -7.53 5.69 -1.01
C ASP A 201 -7.21 7.19 -0.91
N ASP A 202 -7.29 7.91 -2.02
CA ASP A 202 -7.04 9.36 -2.08
C ASP A 202 -8.04 10.20 -1.26
N ASN A 203 -9.15 9.60 -0.79
CA ASN A 203 -10.14 10.22 0.09
C ASN A 203 -9.92 9.84 1.57
N ASN A 204 -8.81 9.17 1.90
CA ASN A 204 -8.50 8.61 3.22
C ASN A 204 -9.47 7.50 3.69
N ALA A 205 -10.23 6.90 2.78
CA ALA A 205 -11.06 5.75 3.10
C ALA A 205 -10.21 4.47 3.14
N VAL A 206 -10.47 3.60 4.13
CA VAL A 206 -9.80 2.30 4.22
C VAL A 206 -10.34 1.39 3.11
N VAL A 207 -9.46 0.97 2.21
CA VAL A 207 -9.79 0.08 1.08
C VAL A 207 -9.41 -1.37 1.34
N ALA A 208 -8.45 -1.61 2.24
CA ALA A 208 -8.09 -2.95 2.71
C ALA A 208 -7.42 -2.85 4.09
N SER A 209 -7.53 -3.89 4.90
CA SER A 209 -6.89 -3.99 6.21
C SER A 209 -6.24 -5.36 6.41
N TYR A 210 -5.09 -5.41 7.06
CA TYR A 210 -4.41 -6.62 7.45
C TYR A 210 -3.70 -6.43 8.78
N LYS A 211 -3.86 -7.37 9.70
CA LYS A 211 -3.11 -7.36 10.97
C LYS A 211 -1.94 -8.33 10.86
N ILE A 212 -0.72 -7.80 10.84
CA ILE A 212 0.48 -8.62 10.96
C ILE A 212 0.55 -9.06 12.41
N LEU A 213 0.52 -10.38 12.65
CA LEU A 213 0.70 -10.94 13.99
C LEU A 213 2.17 -11.28 14.19
N ARG A 214 2.63 -11.24 15.44
CA ARG A 214 4.01 -11.62 15.82
C ARG A 214 4.50 -12.96 15.23
N GLN A 215 3.58 -13.92 15.07
CA GLN A 215 3.85 -15.26 14.53
C GLN A 215 3.97 -15.32 12.99
N ASN A 216 3.60 -14.25 12.28
CA ASN A 216 3.74 -14.19 10.82
C ASN A 216 5.18 -13.94 10.38
N TYR A 217 5.98 -13.29 11.22
CA TYR A 217 7.34 -12.91 10.86
C TYR A 217 8.25 -14.11 10.60
N THR A 218 8.89 -14.10 9.43
CA THR A 218 9.93 -15.05 9.07
C THR A 218 11.28 -14.52 9.52
N LYS A 219 12.01 -15.30 10.32
CA LYS A 219 13.33 -14.93 10.84
C LYS A 219 14.33 -14.70 9.70
N ALA A 220 15.09 -13.61 9.78
CA ALA A 220 16.22 -13.31 8.93
C ALA A 220 17.54 -13.78 9.57
N ASP A 221 18.56 -13.95 8.74
CA ASP A 221 19.87 -14.49 9.14
C ASP A 221 20.83 -13.39 9.67
N TYR A 222 20.30 -12.32 10.25
CA TYR A 222 21.08 -11.22 10.84
C TYR A 222 20.35 -10.64 12.06
N ASN A 223 21.10 -9.89 12.86
CA ASN A 223 20.61 -9.22 14.07
C ASN A 223 20.94 -7.74 14.01
N ILE A 224 20.15 -6.90 14.70
CA ILE A 224 20.46 -5.48 14.88
C ILE A 224 20.38 -5.10 16.35
N SER A 225 21.09 -4.05 16.71
CA SER A 225 20.93 -3.28 17.94
C SER A 225 20.34 -1.92 17.58
N THR A 226 19.51 -1.39 18.47
CA THR A 226 18.84 -0.10 18.27
C THR A 226 18.89 0.72 19.56
N GLU A 227 19.12 2.02 19.42
CA GLU A 227 19.01 2.99 20.50
C GLU A 227 17.85 3.97 20.27
N VAL A 228 17.15 4.29 21.35
CA VAL A 228 16.19 5.39 21.49
C VAL A 228 16.58 6.15 22.75
N ILE A 229 17.37 7.21 22.67
CA ILE A 229 17.86 7.91 23.88
C ILE A 229 16.76 8.80 24.47
N PRO A 230 16.47 8.77 25.79
CA PRO A 230 17.08 7.95 26.86
C PRO A 230 16.32 6.64 27.18
N VAL A 231 15.36 6.28 26.34
CA VAL A 231 14.36 5.23 26.55
C VAL A 231 14.88 3.79 26.39
N LEU A 232 15.84 3.57 25.47
CA LEU A 232 16.32 2.25 25.07
C LEU A 232 17.75 2.36 24.55
N ASN A 233 18.60 1.40 24.93
CA ASN A 233 19.88 1.15 24.26
C ASN A 233 20.21 -0.34 24.39
N ASN A 234 19.55 -1.17 23.57
CA ASN A 234 19.55 -2.63 23.73
C ASN A 234 19.83 -3.36 22.41
N GLY A 235 20.19 -4.64 22.56
CA GLY A 235 20.46 -5.58 21.49
C GLY A 235 21.50 -6.61 21.93
N PRO A 236 21.77 -7.63 21.10
CA PRO A 236 21.26 -7.81 19.74
C PRO A 236 19.80 -8.32 19.76
N PHE A 237 19.03 -8.04 18.71
CA PHE A 237 17.70 -8.62 18.50
C PHE A 237 17.65 -9.38 17.17
N ASN A 238 16.87 -10.47 17.10
CA ASN A 238 16.60 -11.08 15.80
C ASN A 238 15.79 -10.12 14.94
N ILE A 239 15.87 -10.29 13.62
CA ILE A 239 15.00 -9.60 12.68
C ILE A 239 14.00 -10.57 12.08
N GLY A 240 12.73 -10.18 12.09
CA GLY A 240 11.66 -10.80 11.34
C GLY A 240 11.36 -10.00 10.09
N SER A 241 10.86 -10.69 9.06
CA SER A 241 10.40 -10.07 7.83
C SER A 241 9.04 -10.64 7.40
N GLN A 242 8.18 -9.77 6.86
CA GLN A 242 6.85 -10.13 6.37
C GLN A 242 6.46 -9.24 5.17
N GLY A 243 6.04 -9.85 4.08
CA GLY A 243 5.51 -9.14 2.91
C GLY A 243 3.98 -9.17 2.87
N ILE A 244 3.36 -8.09 2.43
CA ILE A 244 1.92 -8.06 2.12
C ILE A 244 1.71 -7.38 0.77
N ARG A 245 0.73 -7.87 0.00
CA ARG A 245 0.41 -7.36 -1.33
C ARG A 245 -1.08 -7.05 -1.45
N LEU A 246 -1.41 -5.87 -1.95
CA LEU A 246 -2.77 -5.52 -2.36
C LEU A 246 -3.13 -6.17 -3.68
N ASP A 247 -4.28 -6.83 -3.70
CA ASP A 247 -4.81 -7.50 -4.89
C ASP A 247 -5.67 -6.54 -5.71
N GLY A 248 -5.32 -6.41 -7.00
CA GLY A 248 -6.10 -5.66 -7.99
C GLY A 248 -6.06 -4.13 -7.87
N ILE A 249 -5.41 -3.57 -6.85
CA ILE A 249 -5.28 -2.12 -6.65
C ILE A 249 -3.87 -1.71 -6.19
N THR A 250 -3.59 -0.41 -6.21
CA THR A 250 -2.41 0.22 -5.59
C THR A 250 -2.86 1.30 -4.61
N THR A 251 -1.99 1.65 -3.67
CA THR A 251 -2.16 2.83 -2.81
C THR A 251 -0.84 3.56 -2.64
N LYS A 252 -0.91 4.85 -2.34
CA LYS A 252 0.24 5.63 -1.88
C LYS A 252 0.40 5.59 -0.37
N THR A 253 -0.67 5.34 0.38
CA THR A 253 -0.73 5.63 1.81
C THR A 253 -1.17 4.41 2.60
N LEU A 254 -0.41 4.13 3.65
CA LEU A 254 -0.78 3.15 4.66
C LEU A 254 -1.02 3.85 6.00
N ARG A 255 -2.06 3.44 6.71
CA ARG A 255 -2.18 3.67 8.15
C ARG A 255 -1.63 2.47 8.90
N LEU A 256 -0.74 2.72 9.85
CA LEU A 256 -0.06 1.74 10.68
C LEU A 256 -0.44 1.99 12.13
N THR A 257 -1.07 1.02 12.78
CA THR A 257 -1.53 1.14 14.16
C THR A 257 -0.96 0.02 15.02
N SER A 258 -0.24 0.42 16.05
CA SER A 258 0.18 -0.40 17.18
C SER A 258 -0.75 -0.09 18.35
N SER A 259 -1.37 -1.10 18.94
CA SER A 259 -2.34 -0.94 20.02
C SER A 259 -2.24 -2.09 21.00
N ASN A 260 -2.37 -1.82 22.29
CA ASN A 260 -2.31 -2.81 23.36
C ASN A 260 -3.24 -4.01 23.09
N ASN A 261 -2.66 -5.14 22.66
CA ASN A 261 -3.43 -6.35 22.38
C ASN A 261 -3.50 -7.32 23.58
N ASN A 262 -2.76 -7.03 24.66
CA ASN A 262 -2.59 -7.94 25.80
C ASN A 262 -3.15 -7.38 27.13
N GLY A 263 -3.68 -6.15 27.15
CA GLY A 263 -4.43 -5.57 28.26
C GLY A 263 -3.62 -5.12 29.48
N LEU A 264 -2.32 -4.83 29.37
CA LEU A 264 -1.51 -4.48 30.55
C LEU A 264 -1.22 -2.99 30.69
N LEU A 265 -1.76 -2.38 31.75
CA LEU A 265 -1.17 -1.22 32.43
C LEU A 265 -1.54 -1.27 33.93
N SER A 266 -0.55 -1.50 34.79
CA SER A 266 -0.27 -0.59 35.91
C SER A 266 1.18 -0.82 36.36
N GLY A 267 2.02 0.23 36.23
CA GLY A 267 3.44 0.24 36.63
C GLY A 267 4.44 -0.37 35.63
N VAL A 268 4.12 -0.39 34.33
CA VAL A 268 4.89 -1.13 33.33
C VAL A 268 6.03 -0.29 32.72
N PRO A 269 7.28 -0.79 32.82
CA PRO A 269 8.13 -1.03 31.66
C PRO A 269 8.24 -2.54 31.40
N ASN A 270 7.64 -2.98 30.30
CA ASN A 270 7.87 -4.26 29.63
C ASN A 270 7.51 -3.99 28.18
N ASP A 271 8.53 -3.50 27.49
CA ASP A 271 8.49 -2.71 26.28
C ASP A 271 8.44 -3.56 25.03
N ASN A 272 7.26 -4.10 24.76
CA ASN A 272 7.00 -4.84 23.53
C ASN A 272 5.96 -4.06 22.75
N GLY A 273 6.36 -3.52 21.62
CA GLY A 273 5.50 -3.07 20.53
C GLY A 273 6.24 -3.29 19.21
N PRO A 274 5.55 -3.24 18.06
CA PRO A 274 6.22 -3.43 16.79
C PRO A 274 7.31 -2.37 16.65
N ASP A 275 8.50 -2.87 16.40
CA ASP A 275 9.72 -2.11 16.21
C ASP A 275 10.15 -2.26 14.76
N PHE A 276 9.55 -1.45 13.88
CA PHE A 276 9.43 -1.80 12.49
C PHE A 276 10.11 -0.84 11.51
N LYS A 277 10.49 -1.44 10.37
CA LYS A 277 10.80 -0.75 9.12
C LYS A 277 9.76 -1.14 8.08
N ILE A 278 9.39 -0.19 7.23
CA ILE A 278 8.59 -0.45 6.05
C ILE A 278 9.24 0.15 4.81
N VAL A 279 9.26 -0.62 3.73
CA VAL A 279 9.49 -0.13 2.36
C VAL A 279 8.48 -0.77 1.42
N ALA A 280 8.29 -0.19 0.24
CA ALA A 280 7.49 -0.81 -0.80
C ALA A 280 8.38 -1.29 -1.95
N ALA A 281 8.04 -2.45 -2.51
CA ALA A 281 8.67 -2.90 -3.74
C ALA A 281 8.16 -2.01 -4.88
N LYS A 282 9.09 -1.36 -5.58
CA LYS A 282 8.74 -0.66 -6.82
C LYS A 282 8.56 -1.72 -7.88
N THR A 283 7.32 -2.18 -8.05
CA THR A 283 6.99 -3.01 -9.22
C THR A 283 7.26 -2.15 -10.45
N VAL A 284 8.28 -2.51 -11.24
CA VAL A 284 8.40 -2.00 -12.60
C VAL A 284 7.13 -2.47 -13.27
N GLY A 285 6.18 -1.55 -13.48
CA GLY A 285 4.84 -1.92 -13.91
C GLY A 285 4.95 -2.82 -15.12
N GLU A 286 4.47 -4.07 -15.00
CA GLU A 286 3.96 -4.67 -16.21
C GLU A 286 2.79 -3.78 -16.64
N PRO A 287 2.76 -3.30 -17.90
CA PRO A 287 1.72 -2.43 -18.39
C PRO A 287 0.43 -3.25 -18.44
N THR A 288 -0.27 -3.32 -17.31
CA THR A 288 -1.64 -3.82 -17.27
C THR A 288 -2.49 -2.69 -17.82
N THR A 289 -2.67 -2.80 -19.13
CA THR A 289 -3.68 -2.13 -19.93
C THR A 289 -4.96 -1.99 -19.13
N ILE A 290 -5.27 -0.79 -18.63
CA ILE A 290 -6.65 -0.45 -18.29
C ILE A 290 -7.39 -0.37 -19.63
N VAL A 291 -7.93 -1.51 -20.04
CA VAL A 291 -9.06 -1.60 -20.96
C VAL A 291 -10.19 -0.80 -20.31
N GLY A 292 -10.46 0.41 -20.82
CA GLY A 292 -11.52 1.20 -20.20
C GLY A 292 -11.82 2.60 -20.73
N THR A 293 -11.29 3.07 -21.87
CA THR A 293 -11.89 4.24 -22.57
C THR A 293 -11.49 4.29 -24.06
N LEU A 294 -11.96 3.33 -24.86
CA LEU A 294 -11.87 3.41 -26.33
C LEU A 294 -13.17 2.91 -26.97
N VAL A 295 -14.28 3.61 -26.69
CA VAL A 295 -15.51 3.50 -27.49
C VAL A 295 -16.09 4.89 -27.74
N VAL A 296 -15.32 5.76 -28.41
CA VAL A 296 -15.87 6.88 -29.19
C VAL A 296 -14.97 7.04 -30.41
N GLY A 297 -15.33 6.44 -31.55
CA GLY A 297 -14.57 6.68 -32.77
C GLY A 297 -14.89 5.83 -34.00
N SER A 298 -15.62 4.73 -33.88
CA SER A 298 -15.86 3.81 -35.02
C SER A 298 -17.33 3.56 -35.37
N LEU A 299 -18.23 4.50 -35.04
CA LEU A 299 -19.60 4.52 -35.58
C LEU A 299 -19.84 5.58 -36.68
N GLY A 300 -18.77 6.17 -37.22
CA GLY A 300 -18.86 7.19 -38.30
C GLY A 300 -18.78 6.65 -39.74
N ALA A 301 -18.47 5.37 -39.94
CA ALA A 301 -18.06 4.87 -41.26
C ALA A 301 -19.11 4.02 -42.03
N VAL A 302 -20.31 3.76 -41.48
CA VAL A 302 -21.26 2.79 -42.08
C VAL A 302 -22.54 3.41 -42.69
N LEU A 303 -22.77 4.73 -42.59
CA LEU A 303 -24.02 5.34 -43.10
C LEU A 303 -23.88 6.23 -44.37
N LYS A 304 -22.86 6.01 -45.20
CA LYS A 304 -22.85 6.56 -46.57
C LYS A 304 -22.54 5.51 -47.62
N ARG A 305 -23.50 4.60 -47.85
CA ARG A 305 -23.69 3.96 -49.16
C ARG A 305 -25.08 3.33 -49.22
N LYS A 306 -26.02 4.06 -49.85
CA LYS A 306 -26.99 3.53 -50.81
C LYS A 306 -27.91 4.66 -51.30
N ARG A 307 -27.58 5.20 -52.47
CA ARG A 307 -28.58 5.68 -53.43
C ARG A 307 -28.08 5.27 -54.80
N THR A 308 -28.45 4.07 -55.22
CA THR A 308 -28.37 3.66 -56.62
C THR A 308 -29.68 4.05 -57.27
N VAL A 309 -29.51 4.76 -58.38
CA VAL A 309 -30.49 5.20 -59.37
C VAL A 309 -31.30 4.02 -59.90
N ALA A 310 -32.61 4.22 -60.08
CA ALA A 310 -33.41 3.47 -61.05
C ALA A 310 -34.57 4.35 -61.53
N GLY A 311 -34.54 4.72 -62.80
CA GLY A 311 -35.59 5.48 -63.47
C GLY A 311 -35.31 5.54 -64.96
N CYS A 312 -35.50 4.43 -65.67
CA CYS A 312 -35.58 4.42 -67.13
C CYS A 312 -36.69 3.47 -67.60
N LYS A 313 -37.76 4.06 -68.13
CA LYS A 313 -38.78 3.54 -69.07
C LYS A 313 -39.15 4.79 -69.91
N SER A 314 -39.40 4.76 -71.21
CA SER A 314 -39.88 3.71 -72.11
C SER A 314 -39.61 4.07 -73.59
N GLN A 315 -39.64 3.03 -74.44
CA GLN A 315 -40.17 2.96 -75.82
C GLN A 315 -39.65 3.92 -76.92
N ALA A 316 -39.14 3.36 -78.02
CA ALA A 316 -39.94 3.08 -79.22
C ALA A 316 -39.12 2.34 -80.31
N THR A 317 -39.81 1.36 -80.91
CA THR A 317 -39.72 0.60 -82.18
C THR A 317 -38.65 0.89 -83.25
N PRO A 318 -38.23 -0.15 -84.01
CA PRO A 318 -37.43 -0.03 -85.23
C PRO A 318 -38.33 0.13 -86.46
N ASP A 319 -37.82 0.75 -87.53
CA ASP A 319 -38.15 0.39 -88.91
C ASP A 319 -37.09 0.97 -89.87
N LEU A 320 -36.60 0.07 -90.74
CA LEU A 320 -35.98 0.19 -92.08
C LEU A 320 -34.98 1.32 -92.37
#